data_AF-A0A8C0G5M3-F1
#
_entry.id   AF-A0A8C0G5M3-F1
#
_cell.length_a   1.000
_cell.length_b   1.000
_cell.length_c   1.000
_cell.angle_alpha   90.00
_cell.angle_beta   90.00
_cell.angle_gamma   90.00
#
_symmetry.space_group_name_H-M   'P 1'
#
loop_
_entity.id
_entity.type
_entity.pdbx_description
1 polymer ?
#
loop_
_entity_poly.entity_id
_entity_poly.type
_entity_poly.pdbx_seq_one_letter_code
_entity_poly.pdbx_strand_id
1 'polypeptide(L)'
;MFLHVAEEVGKEYELESIQHLDLLVRDWSSSIVLGSDGGEEHLRDVRQMLEATSPCKHPRALDVLSRSSSRCYLMPFPGKRIMTGNRGSLRDMDEDFRDSLRDYVTALVGSVGQHVWRDRHGVLLTGTQLAAKIKKFSDLMKKHHCGFSSPAQMAIAFHNQRVLDRASADHAEFLREKDGLSQRMVDCVTVNPSAMAQQLEEQRRSLLGRCREEMKEPEETLLKALEKELATEAQSFLETYRRRYQNHAINQGAMDRARRDHADFLREKDGLSQRMVDCLTVDPGAMAEQLVEKRRSLLGRCQEEMKKPEETLLIVLEVELTREAETLLETYRRRYQCHTINQGCMDRARADHADFLREKDGLSQRMVDCLTVDPGAMAEQFEEQRWSLLGRCREEMNEPEETLLTALEAELTQETQTFLETYRRRHQCHVINQRVIDSARRDHTDFLREKDGLSQRMVDCVTVNPSAMAQQLEEQRRSLLGRCREEMKEPEETLLKALEKELATEAQSFLETYRRRYQNHAINQGAMDRARRDHADFLREKVSRGYGLWHNPGESQGTIPASPMGCGLLEGDGTSYQLAEWLQSWRPQPQHNGG
;
A
#
# COMPACT_ATOMS: atom_id res chain seq x y z
N MET A 1 54.56 -6.23 69.38
CA MET A 1 53.25 -6.92 69.27
C MET A 1 52.10 -5.94 69.10
N PHE A 2 51.80 -5.07 70.07
CA PHE A 2 50.69 -4.08 69.97
C PHE A 2 50.75 -3.18 68.73
N LEU A 3 51.93 -2.64 68.41
CA LEU A 3 52.13 -1.80 67.22
C LEU A 3 51.80 -2.53 65.91
N HIS A 4 52.11 -3.83 65.84
CA HIS A 4 51.81 -4.65 64.66
C HIS A 4 50.30 -4.88 64.50
N VAL A 5 49.56 -5.11 65.61
CA VAL A 5 48.09 -5.20 65.57
C VAL A 5 47.49 -3.88 65.14
N ALA A 6 47.93 -2.77 65.74
CA ALA A 6 47.44 -1.44 65.42
C ALA A 6 47.66 -1.09 63.94
N GLU A 7 48.81 -1.47 63.38
CA GLU A 7 49.09 -1.33 61.93
C GLU A 7 48.16 -2.16 61.06
N GLU A 8 47.98 -3.44 61.36
CA GLU A 8 47.14 -4.31 60.53
C GLU A 8 45.65 -3.97 60.65
N VAL A 9 45.16 -3.71 61.87
CA VAL A 9 43.80 -3.22 62.11
C VAL A 9 43.63 -1.83 61.50
N GLY A 10 44.64 -0.95 61.60
CA GLY A 10 44.62 0.37 60.98
C GLY A 10 44.47 0.29 59.46
N LYS A 11 45.30 -0.51 58.79
CA LYS A 11 45.17 -0.76 57.33
C LYS A 11 43.79 -1.31 56.98
N GLU A 12 43.30 -2.24 57.79
CA GLU A 12 42.03 -2.91 57.55
C GLU A 12 40.84 -1.95 57.62
N TYR A 13 40.77 -1.15 58.68
CA TYR A 13 39.69 -0.20 58.92
C TYR A 13 39.95 1.18 58.30
N GLU A 14 41.01 1.31 57.49
CA GLU A 14 41.44 2.56 56.87
C GLU A 14 41.64 3.67 57.91
N LEU A 15 42.16 3.30 59.07
CA LEU A 15 42.54 4.19 60.15
C LEU A 15 44.04 4.39 60.12
N GLU A 16 44.48 5.60 60.48
CA GLU A 16 45.87 5.79 60.86
C GLU A 16 46.16 4.94 62.11
N SER A 17 47.16 4.06 62.04
CA SER A 17 47.37 3.03 63.06
C SER A 17 47.72 3.59 64.43
N ILE A 18 48.53 4.66 64.47
CA ILE A 18 48.95 5.37 65.68
C ILE A 18 49.15 6.84 65.32
N GLN A 19 48.30 7.71 65.87
CA GLN A 19 48.34 9.16 65.64
C GLN A 19 49.14 9.88 66.72
N HIS A 20 48.89 9.52 67.98
CA HIS A 20 49.55 10.05 69.17
C HIS A 20 49.84 8.91 70.14
N LEU A 21 51.03 8.93 70.75
CA LEU A 21 51.41 7.99 71.80
C LEU A 21 51.87 8.79 73.01
N ASP A 22 51.08 8.75 74.09
CA ASP A 22 51.41 9.39 75.36
C ASP A 22 51.84 8.33 76.38
N LEU A 23 53.11 8.37 76.78
CA LEU A 23 53.70 7.45 77.75
C LEU A 23 53.70 8.08 79.14
N LEU A 24 52.73 7.67 79.95
CA LEU A 24 52.61 8.11 81.33
C LEU A 24 53.32 7.14 82.28
N VAL A 25 54.53 7.49 82.71
CA VAL A 25 55.29 6.68 83.66
C VAL A 25 54.88 7.07 85.08
N ARG A 26 54.20 6.16 85.77
CA ARG A 26 53.71 6.37 87.14
C ARG A 26 54.78 5.99 88.16
N ASP A 27 54.68 6.60 89.35
CA ASP A 27 55.51 6.27 90.51
C ASP A 27 57.02 6.41 90.22
N TRP A 28 57.38 7.38 89.39
CA TRP A 28 58.76 7.63 89.02
C TRP A 28 59.57 8.14 90.22
N SER A 29 60.73 7.53 90.45
CA SER A 29 61.57 7.82 91.62
C SER A 29 63.07 7.96 91.31
N SER A 30 63.47 7.83 90.04
CA SER A 30 64.87 7.72 89.63
C SER A 30 65.51 9.02 89.14
N SER A 31 64.74 10.08 88.92
CA SER A 31 65.24 11.41 88.55
C SER A 31 64.54 12.51 89.33
N ILE A 32 65.25 13.61 89.55
CA ILE A 32 64.73 14.85 90.14
C ILE A 32 63.90 15.62 89.12
N VAL A 33 64.20 15.47 87.82
CA VAL A 33 63.45 16.12 86.75
C VAL A 33 62.18 15.31 86.47
N LEU A 34 61.04 15.86 86.88
CA LEU A 34 59.70 15.28 86.69
C LEU A 34 58.99 15.93 85.49
N GLY A 35 57.82 15.40 85.15
CA GLY A 35 56.95 15.97 84.12
C GLY A 35 57.42 15.69 82.69
N SER A 36 57.05 16.59 81.76
CA SER A 36 57.33 16.41 80.34
C SER A 36 58.82 16.48 80.01
N ASP A 37 59.57 17.37 80.68
CA ASP A 37 60.99 17.57 80.40
C ASP A 37 61.81 16.33 80.80
N GLY A 38 61.54 15.78 81.99
CA GLY A 38 62.15 14.52 82.43
C GLY A 38 61.71 13.34 81.56
N GLY A 39 60.46 13.35 81.09
CA GLY A 39 59.94 12.33 80.18
C GLY A 39 60.63 12.32 78.83
N GLU A 40 60.89 13.48 78.23
CA GLU A 40 61.64 13.59 76.97
C GLU A 40 63.10 13.15 77.12
N GLU A 41 63.73 13.44 78.27
CA GLU A 41 65.05 12.89 78.59
C GLU A 41 65.01 11.35 78.67
N HIS A 42 64.06 10.80 79.43
CA HIS A 42 63.89 9.36 79.54
C HIS A 42 63.62 8.69 78.19
N LEU A 43 62.76 9.30 77.35
CA LEU A 43 62.44 8.79 76.03
C LEU A 43 63.65 8.83 75.09
N ARG A 44 64.49 9.86 75.19
CA ARG A 44 65.76 9.95 74.46
C ARG A 44 66.70 8.80 74.83
N ASP A 45 66.83 8.49 76.12
CA ASP A 45 67.66 7.39 76.60
C ASP A 45 67.14 6.03 76.11
N VAL A 46 65.82 5.83 76.13
CA VAL A 46 65.18 4.62 75.59
C VAL A 46 65.42 4.49 74.08
N ARG A 47 65.32 5.58 73.31
CA ARG A 47 65.62 5.58 71.86
C ARG A 47 67.09 5.18 71.63
N GLN A 48 68.03 5.79 72.34
CA GLN A 48 69.46 5.46 72.23
C GLN A 48 69.75 4.01 72.59
N MET A 49 69.10 3.48 73.64
CA MET A 49 69.23 2.07 74.03
C MET A 49 68.73 1.12 72.93
N LEU A 50 67.60 1.45 72.29
CA LEU A 50 67.04 0.67 71.18
C LEU A 50 67.94 0.72 69.93
N GLU A 51 68.55 1.87 69.65
CA GLU A 51 69.49 2.09 68.53
C GLU A 51 70.84 1.39 68.74
N ALA A 52 71.32 1.32 69.99
CA ALA A 52 72.61 0.72 70.34
C ALA A 52 72.70 -0.79 70.05
N THR A 53 71.56 -1.47 69.89
CA THR A 53 71.53 -2.87 69.47
C THR A 53 71.51 -2.93 67.94
N SER A 54 72.54 -3.49 67.29
CA SER A 54 72.61 -3.62 65.83
C SER A 54 72.62 -5.09 65.37
N PRO A 55 71.64 -5.54 64.55
CA PRO A 55 70.45 -4.80 64.13
C PRO A 55 69.47 -4.58 65.30
N CYS A 56 68.70 -3.48 65.26
CA CYS A 56 67.72 -3.15 66.28
C CYS A 56 66.74 -4.31 66.44
N LYS A 57 66.57 -4.81 67.67
CA LYS A 57 65.62 -5.89 67.97
C LYS A 57 64.16 -5.45 67.80
N HIS A 58 63.88 -4.15 67.92
CA HIS A 58 62.53 -3.58 67.92
C HIS A 58 62.41 -2.32 67.04
N PRO A 59 62.65 -2.42 65.72
CA PRO A 59 62.73 -1.24 64.84
C PRO A 59 61.40 -0.48 64.76
N ARG A 60 60.26 -1.16 64.88
CA ARG A 60 58.93 -0.50 64.89
C ARG A 60 58.66 0.27 66.18
N ALA A 61 59.16 -0.22 67.31
CA ALA A 61 59.04 0.51 68.57
C ALA A 61 59.89 1.78 68.51
N LEU A 62 61.10 1.67 67.98
CA LEU A 62 61.96 2.83 67.75
C LEU A 62 61.29 3.85 66.80
N ASP A 63 60.75 3.42 65.65
CA ASP A 63 60.04 4.32 64.72
C ASP A 63 58.93 5.12 65.42
N VAL A 64 58.03 4.42 66.11
CA VAL A 64 56.89 5.06 66.79
C VAL A 64 57.38 5.98 67.90
N LEU A 65 58.32 5.54 68.73
CA LEU A 65 58.86 6.37 69.81
C LEU A 65 59.61 7.59 69.30
N SER A 66 60.20 7.55 68.09
CA SER A 66 60.91 8.67 67.47
C SER A 66 60.00 9.69 66.78
N ARG A 67 58.69 9.45 66.68
CA ARG A 67 57.75 10.42 66.12
C ARG A 67 57.60 11.63 67.05
N SER A 68 57.44 12.82 66.45
CA SER A 68 57.13 14.06 67.20
C SER A 68 55.76 14.02 67.91
N SER A 69 54.90 13.07 67.52
CA SER A 69 53.62 12.80 68.18
C SER A 69 53.73 11.78 69.33
N SER A 70 54.92 11.29 69.64
CA SER A 70 55.18 10.47 70.83
C SER A 70 55.75 11.34 71.94
N ARG A 71 55.14 11.26 73.12
CA ARG A 71 55.53 12.03 74.31
C ARG A 71 55.67 11.11 75.50
N CYS A 72 56.43 11.57 76.49
CA CYS A 72 56.58 10.87 77.76
C CYS A 72 56.40 11.87 78.90
N TYR A 73 55.71 11.45 79.96
CA TYR A 73 55.51 12.24 81.16
C TYR A 73 55.86 11.40 82.38
N LEU A 74 56.82 11.88 83.18
CA LEU A 74 57.23 11.22 84.41
C LEU A 74 56.43 11.76 85.58
N MET A 75 55.53 10.93 86.11
CA MET A 75 54.68 11.27 87.22
C MET A 75 55.23 10.67 88.51
N PRO A 76 55.42 11.47 89.57
CA PRO A 76 55.95 10.99 90.83
C PRO A 76 54.96 10.04 91.52
N PHE A 77 55.42 9.47 92.62
CA PHE A 77 54.61 8.65 93.50
C PHE A 77 53.45 9.47 94.11
N PRO A 78 52.20 8.98 94.11
CA PRO A 78 51.03 9.75 94.56
C PRO A 78 50.93 9.93 96.08
N GLY A 79 51.80 9.29 96.85
CA GLY A 79 51.78 9.32 98.31
C GLY A 79 51.09 8.09 98.92
N LYS A 80 51.58 7.71 100.11
CA LYS A 80 51.13 6.49 100.79
C LYS A 80 49.64 6.52 101.15
N ARG A 81 49.10 7.70 101.46
CA ARG A 81 47.70 7.87 101.87
C ARG A 81 46.72 7.59 100.72
N ILE A 82 47.10 7.88 99.48
CA ILE A 82 46.31 7.53 98.29
C ILE A 82 46.37 6.04 98.00
N MET A 83 47.54 5.41 98.14
CA MET A 83 47.68 3.98 97.89
C MET A 83 46.93 3.11 98.89
N THR A 84 46.90 3.51 100.16
CA THR A 84 46.25 2.75 101.24
C THR A 84 44.81 3.21 101.52
N GLY A 85 44.37 4.29 100.89
CA GLY A 85 43.07 4.90 101.09
C GLY A 85 41.99 4.35 100.14
N ASN A 86 40.74 4.36 100.62
CA ASN A 86 39.59 3.89 99.86
C ASN A 86 38.91 5.04 99.07
N ARG A 87 39.42 6.28 99.21
CA ARG A 87 38.88 7.50 98.62
C ARG A 87 40.02 8.29 97.98
N GLY A 88 39.88 8.63 96.69
CA GLY A 88 40.86 9.45 95.96
C GLY A 88 40.68 10.95 96.20
N SER A 89 40.97 11.43 97.40
CA SER A 89 40.88 12.87 97.75
C SER A 89 42.17 13.60 97.39
N LEU A 90 42.06 14.81 96.82
CA LEU A 90 43.22 15.68 96.53
C LEU A 90 44.04 16.01 97.79
N ARG A 91 43.47 15.95 98.99
CA ARG A 91 44.20 16.23 100.24
C ARG A 91 45.14 15.10 100.67
N ASP A 92 44.91 13.90 100.14
CA ASP A 92 45.68 12.70 100.50
C ASP A 92 46.85 12.46 99.53
N MET A 93 46.89 13.19 98.41
CA MET A 93 47.97 13.17 97.43
C MET A 93 49.16 14.01 97.90
N ASP A 94 50.37 13.52 97.66
CA ASP A 94 51.60 14.30 97.85
C ASP A 94 51.61 15.54 96.94
N GLU A 95 52.23 16.64 97.39
CA GLU A 95 52.08 17.95 96.74
C GLU A 95 52.67 18.00 95.33
N ASP A 96 53.85 17.41 95.17
CA ASP A 96 54.55 17.25 93.90
C ASP A 96 53.71 16.43 92.89
N PHE A 97 53.06 15.36 93.34
CA PHE A 97 52.12 14.60 92.53
C PHE A 97 50.92 15.43 92.09
N ARG A 98 50.32 16.24 92.98
CA ARG A 98 49.16 17.08 92.62
C ARG A 98 49.53 18.10 91.56
N ASP A 99 50.71 18.69 91.67
CA ASP A 99 51.17 19.69 90.72
C ASP A 99 51.54 19.05 89.39
N SER A 100 52.23 17.92 89.38
CA SER A 100 52.46 17.13 88.15
C SER A 100 51.16 16.64 87.51
N LEU A 101 50.17 16.19 88.29
CA LEU A 101 48.87 15.77 87.75
C LEU A 101 48.13 16.94 87.11
N ARG A 102 48.16 18.13 87.75
CA ARG A 102 47.54 19.34 87.21
C ARG A 102 48.21 19.76 85.90
N ASP A 103 49.54 19.77 85.88
CA ASP A 103 50.33 20.09 84.70
C ASP A 103 50.03 19.12 83.55
N TYR A 104 50.12 17.80 83.80
CA TYR A 104 49.81 16.76 82.82
C TYR A 104 48.39 16.92 82.23
N VAL A 105 47.37 17.05 83.08
CA VAL A 105 45.98 17.21 82.62
C VAL A 105 45.81 18.49 81.84
N THR A 106 46.45 19.59 82.26
CA THR A 106 46.38 20.88 81.55
C THR A 106 47.01 20.76 80.15
N ALA A 107 48.16 20.11 80.04
CA ALA A 107 48.82 19.85 78.76
C ALA A 107 47.99 18.93 77.86
N LEU A 108 47.39 17.87 78.41
CA LEU A 108 46.53 16.94 77.68
C LEU A 108 45.29 17.65 77.14
N VAL A 109 44.57 18.40 77.99
CA VAL A 109 43.36 19.14 77.59
C VAL A 109 43.71 20.24 76.58
N GLY A 110 44.83 20.95 76.77
CA GLY A 110 45.32 21.98 75.86
C GLY A 110 45.67 21.46 74.47
N SER A 111 45.95 20.15 74.32
CA SER A 111 46.31 19.52 73.04
C SER A 111 45.17 18.73 72.38
N VAL A 112 43.97 18.66 72.99
CA VAL A 112 42.83 17.88 72.45
C VAL A 112 42.47 18.27 71.02
N GLY A 113 42.57 19.55 70.66
CA GLY A 113 42.30 20.03 69.29
C GLY A 113 43.28 19.49 68.23
N GLN A 114 44.43 18.97 68.64
CA GLN A 114 45.43 18.35 67.76
C GLN A 114 45.24 16.83 67.65
N HIS A 115 44.44 16.21 68.52
CA HIS A 115 44.19 14.78 68.61
C HIS A 115 42.87 14.36 67.93
N VAL A 116 42.63 14.85 66.72
CA VAL A 116 41.43 14.47 65.94
C VAL A 116 41.69 13.18 65.19
N TRP A 117 40.72 12.26 65.23
CA TRP A 117 40.79 10.99 64.51
C TRP A 117 40.87 11.19 63.00
N ARG A 118 41.82 10.50 62.36
CA ARG A 118 42.01 10.55 60.90
C ARG A 118 42.01 9.16 60.30
N ASP A 119 41.60 9.11 59.04
CA ASP A 119 41.76 7.92 58.21
C ASP A 119 43.23 7.75 57.77
N ARG A 120 43.51 6.65 57.06
CA ARG A 120 44.85 6.35 56.53
C ARG A 120 45.39 7.38 55.52
N HIS A 121 44.53 8.25 54.99
CA HIS A 121 44.86 9.32 54.06
C HIS A 121 45.02 10.68 54.76
N GLY A 122 44.90 10.70 56.09
CA GLY A 122 45.01 11.91 56.90
C GLY A 122 43.74 12.77 56.94
N VAL A 123 42.62 12.26 56.42
CA VAL A 123 41.32 12.95 56.40
C VAL A 123 40.60 12.77 57.73
N LEU A 124 40.01 13.85 58.25
CA LEU A 124 39.30 13.85 59.54
C LEU A 124 38.05 12.97 59.50
N LEU A 125 37.87 12.14 60.53
CA LEU A 125 36.69 11.30 60.69
C LEU A 125 35.61 12.01 61.51
N THR A 126 34.37 11.93 61.04
CA THR A 126 33.18 12.32 61.81
C THR A 126 32.88 11.29 62.91
N GLY A 127 32.15 11.70 63.94
CA GLY A 127 31.68 10.80 64.99
C GLY A 127 30.89 9.60 64.45
N THR A 128 30.08 9.81 63.40
CA THR A 128 29.32 8.74 62.73
C THR A 128 30.22 7.74 62.01
N GLN A 129 31.24 8.21 61.28
CA GLN A 129 32.21 7.34 60.61
C GLN A 129 33.02 6.52 61.62
N LEU A 130 33.46 7.15 62.71
CA LEU A 130 34.18 6.47 63.77
C LEU A 130 33.29 5.42 64.46
N ALA A 131 32.06 5.76 64.81
CA ALA A 131 31.10 4.83 65.40
C ALA A 131 30.82 3.63 64.48
N ALA A 132 30.70 3.85 63.16
CA ALA A 132 30.52 2.77 62.19
C ALA A 132 31.73 1.82 62.16
N LYS A 133 32.96 2.36 62.18
CA LYS A 133 34.19 1.55 62.24
C LYS A 133 34.30 0.77 63.55
N ILE A 134 34.00 1.40 64.69
CA ILE A 134 33.97 0.73 66.01
C ILE A 134 32.93 -0.38 66.04
N LYS A 135 31.73 -0.14 65.49
CA LYS A 135 30.67 -1.15 65.40
C LYS A 135 31.13 -2.34 64.56
N LYS A 136 31.69 -2.10 63.36
CA LYS A 136 32.21 -3.16 62.49
C LYS A 136 33.29 -4.00 63.21
N PHE A 137 34.22 -3.33 63.89
CA PHE A 137 35.24 -4.00 64.70
C PHE A 137 34.61 -4.83 65.82
N SER A 138 33.68 -4.26 66.60
CA SER A 138 32.99 -4.95 67.70
C SER A 138 32.22 -6.17 67.22
N ASP A 139 31.50 -6.07 66.11
CA ASP A 139 30.70 -7.17 65.58
C ASP A 139 31.58 -8.32 65.10
N LEU A 140 32.74 -8.02 64.51
CA LEU A 140 33.71 -9.06 64.16
C LEU A 140 34.34 -9.70 65.40
N MET A 141 34.69 -8.90 66.42
CA MET A 141 35.20 -9.43 67.69
C MET A 141 34.19 -10.38 68.36
N LYS A 142 32.89 -10.07 68.29
CA LYS A 142 31.80 -10.94 68.77
C LYS A 142 31.70 -12.23 67.95
N LYS A 143 31.80 -12.14 66.61
CA LYS A 143 31.76 -13.30 65.70
C LYS A 143 32.87 -14.32 66.01
N HIS A 144 34.04 -13.82 66.40
CA HIS A 144 35.17 -14.66 66.82
C HIS A 144 35.21 -14.96 68.32
N HIS A 145 34.15 -14.64 69.09
CA HIS A 145 34.05 -14.86 70.54
C HIS A 145 35.26 -14.36 71.36
N CYS A 146 35.94 -13.29 70.91
CA CYS A 146 37.22 -12.82 71.46
C CYS A 146 38.37 -13.87 71.50
N GLY A 147 38.21 -15.01 70.82
CA GLY A 147 39.11 -16.15 70.87
C GLY A 147 40.18 -16.11 69.77
N PHE A 148 41.09 -15.14 69.84
CA PHE A 148 42.28 -15.14 69.00
C PHE A 148 43.47 -15.68 69.79
N SER A 149 44.18 -16.68 69.25
CA SER A 149 45.39 -17.18 69.92
C SER A 149 46.55 -16.18 69.84
N SER A 150 46.49 -15.22 68.90
CA SER A 150 47.39 -14.09 68.88
C SER A 150 46.81 -12.85 68.16
N PRO A 151 47.30 -11.66 68.53
CA PRO A 151 47.42 -10.47 67.68
C PRO A 151 47.53 -10.65 66.16
N ALA A 152 48.40 -11.53 65.68
CA ALA A 152 48.62 -11.72 64.24
C ALA A 152 47.45 -12.49 63.60
N GLN A 153 46.92 -13.50 64.28
CA GLN A 153 45.72 -14.21 63.81
C GLN A 153 44.50 -13.29 63.72
N MET A 154 44.36 -12.38 64.69
CA MET A 154 43.31 -11.37 64.67
C MET A 154 43.41 -10.50 63.41
N ALA A 155 44.61 -10.02 63.06
CA ALA A 155 44.85 -9.26 61.83
C ALA A 155 44.52 -10.05 60.55
N ILE A 156 44.86 -11.34 60.50
CA ILE A 156 44.54 -12.21 59.37
C ILE A 156 43.02 -12.38 59.20
N ALA A 157 42.31 -12.66 60.30
CA ALA A 157 40.85 -12.80 60.29
C ALA A 157 40.15 -11.52 59.83
N PHE A 158 40.64 -10.36 60.29
CA PHE A 158 40.19 -9.04 59.87
C PHE A 158 40.33 -8.82 58.36
N HIS A 159 41.53 -9.04 57.82
CA HIS A 159 41.81 -8.92 56.38
C HIS A 159 40.92 -9.84 55.55
N ASN A 160 40.83 -11.11 55.94
CA ASN A 160 40.03 -12.11 55.24
C ASN A 160 38.54 -11.73 55.22
N GLN A 161 37.99 -11.27 56.34
CA GLN A 161 36.58 -10.85 56.39
C GLN A 161 36.29 -9.70 55.42
N ARG A 162 37.19 -8.73 55.25
CA ARG A 162 36.98 -7.65 54.26
C ARG A 162 37.10 -8.11 52.82
N VAL A 163 37.95 -9.09 52.53
CA VAL A 163 37.99 -9.70 51.19
C VAL A 163 36.62 -10.32 50.89
N LEU A 164 36.05 -11.07 51.84
CA LEU A 164 34.72 -11.67 51.70
C LEU A 164 33.62 -10.61 51.59
N ASP A 165 33.61 -9.59 52.46
CA ASP A 165 32.64 -8.48 52.42
C ASP A 165 32.66 -7.76 51.07
N ARG A 166 33.86 -7.54 50.50
CA ARG A 166 34.03 -6.93 49.18
C ARG A 166 33.46 -7.82 48.08
N ALA A 167 33.72 -9.12 48.11
CA ALA A 167 33.16 -10.04 47.13
C ALA A 167 31.63 -10.13 47.19
N SER A 168 31.04 -10.13 48.39
CA SER A 168 29.58 -10.04 48.55
C SER A 168 29.02 -8.71 48.00
N ALA A 169 29.71 -7.59 48.24
CA ALA A 169 29.30 -6.29 47.72
C ALA A 169 29.38 -6.23 46.18
N ASP A 170 30.47 -6.71 45.58
CA ASP A 170 30.65 -6.81 44.13
C ASP A 170 29.56 -7.70 43.50
N HIS A 171 29.21 -8.82 44.14
CA HIS A 171 28.12 -9.68 43.68
C HIS A 171 26.76 -8.99 43.73
N ALA A 172 26.45 -8.33 44.85
CA ALA A 172 25.20 -7.60 45.01
C ALA A 172 25.06 -6.45 43.99
N GLU A 173 26.16 -5.77 43.67
CA GLU A 173 26.18 -4.77 42.61
C GLU A 173 25.89 -5.37 41.23
N PHE A 174 26.55 -6.47 40.89
CA PHE A 174 26.28 -7.21 39.65
C PHE A 174 24.81 -7.63 39.54
N LEU A 175 24.23 -8.18 40.61
CA LEU A 175 22.81 -8.55 40.64
C LEU A 175 21.89 -7.34 40.42
N ARG A 176 22.20 -6.19 41.03
CA ARG A 176 21.42 -4.95 40.84
C ARG A 176 21.48 -4.46 39.40
N GLU A 177 22.65 -4.49 38.77
CA GLU A 177 22.82 -4.12 37.37
C GLU A 177 21.97 -5.01 36.45
N LYS A 178 22.06 -6.33 36.64
CA LYS A 178 21.27 -7.29 35.85
C LYS A 178 19.77 -7.20 36.13
N ASP A 179 19.36 -6.93 37.36
CA ASP A 179 17.95 -6.69 37.67
C ASP A 179 17.45 -5.44 36.94
N GLY A 180 18.20 -4.33 36.99
CA GLY A 180 17.84 -3.09 36.29
C GLY A 180 17.66 -3.28 34.79
N LEU A 181 18.59 -3.98 34.12
CA LEU A 181 18.44 -4.32 32.70
C LEU A 181 17.22 -5.19 32.45
N SER A 182 16.97 -6.18 33.30
CA SER A 182 15.84 -7.08 33.13
C SER A 182 14.46 -6.43 33.34
N GLN A 183 14.39 -5.21 33.90
CA GLN A 183 13.12 -4.49 34.04
C GLN A 183 12.54 -4.06 32.69
N ARG A 184 13.39 -3.86 31.68
CA ARG A 184 12.96 -3.51 30.33
C ARG A 184 12.71 -4.77 29.54
N MET A 185 11.58 -4.81 28.83
CA MET A 185 11.19 -5.98 28.03
C MET A 185 12.29 -6.38 27.04
N VAL A 186 12.72 -5.46 26.17
CA VAL A 186 13.72 -5.71 25.10
C VAL A 186 15.03 -6.27 25.67
N ASP A 187 15.53 -5.66 26.74
CA ASP A 187 16.79 -6.06 27.37
C ASP A 187 16.65 -7.44 28.06
N CYS A 188 15.51 -7.70 28.72
CA CYS A 188 15.26 -8.98 29.38
C CYS A 188 15.17 -10.15 28.40
N VAL A 189 14.47 -10.01 27.27
CA VAL A 189 14.30 -11.14 26.34
C VAL A 189 15.59 -11.46 25.56
N THR A 190 16.56 -10.54 25.54
CA THR A 190 17.83 -10.71 24.83
C THR A 190 18.70 -11.81 25.47
N VAL A 191 18.68 -11.96 26.79
CA VAL A 191 19.45 -12.97 27.51
C VAL A 191 18.51 -14.03 28.07
N ASN A 192 18.53 -15.22 27.49
CA ASN A 192 17.69 -16.29 28.00
C ASN A 192 18.11 -16.72 29.44
N PRO A 193 17.22 -17.32 30.24
CA PRO A 193 17.52 -17.65 31.63
C PRO A 193 18.69 -18.62 31.82
N SER A 194 18.99 -19.47 30.83
CA SER A 194 20.13 -20.39 30.89
C SER A 194 21.46 -19.65 30.73
N ALA A 195 21.52 -18.70 29.80
CA ALA A 195 22.67 -17.82 29.62
C ALA A 195 22.89 -16.90 30.84
N MET A 196 21.81 -16.37 31.43
CA MET A 196 21.90 -15.59 32.67
C MET A 196 22.46 -16.44 33.82
N ALA A 197 22.03 -17.69 33.95
CA ALA A 197 22.56 -18.60 34.96
C ALA A 197 24.06 -18.89 34.76
N GLN A 198 24.52 -19.02 33.51
CA GLN A 198 25.95 -19.17 33.20
C GLN A 198 26.75 -17.91 33.59
N GLN A 199 26.24 -16.71 33.31
CA GLN A 199 26.91 -15.46 33.71
C GLN A 199 27.05 -15.35 35.24
N LEU A 200 26.02 -15.74 35.99
CA LEU A 200 26.07 -15.75 37.46
C LEU A 200 27.08 -16.76 38.00
N GLU A 201 27.16 -17.93 37.36
CA GLU A 201 28.14 -18.98 37.70
C GLU A 201 29.57 -18.53 37.41
N GLU A 202 29.81 -17.87 36.28
CA GLU A 202 31.11 -17.28 35.92
C GLU A 202 31.52 -16.18 36.89
N GLN A 203 30.59 -15.27 37.23
CA GLN A 203 30.84 -14.21 38.19
C GLN A 203 31.17 -14.77 39.57
N ARG A 204 30.43 -15.77 40.04
CA ARG A 204 30.71 -16.44 41.32
C ARG A 204 32.09 -17.10 41.32
N ARG A 205 32.44 -17.85 40.27
CA ARG A 205 33.76 -18.48 40.15
C ARG A 205 34.89 -17.45 40.13
N SER A 206 34.70 -16.34 39.41
CA SER A 206 35.66 -15.23 39.36
C SER A 206 35.88 -14.61 40.75
N LEU A 207 34.80 -14.29 41.47
CA LEU A 207 34.87 -13.72 42.82
C LEU A 207 35.53 -14.66 43.83
N LEU A 208 35.20 -15.96 43.80
CA LEU A 208 35.83 -16.95 44.66
C LEU A 208 37.33 -17.13 44.35
N GLY A 209 37.70 -17.08 43.06
CA GLY A 209 39.11 -17.08 42.63
C GLY A 209 39.88 -15.90 43.20
N ARG A 210 39.34 -14.68 43.03
CA ARG A 210 39.91 -13.44 43.62
C ARG A 210 40.04 -13.54 45.14
N CYS A 211 39.03 -14.06 45.84
CA CYS A 211 39.08 -14.23 47.29
C CYS A 211 40.22 -15.16 47.72
N ARG A 212 40.40 -16.29 47.03
CA ARG A 212 41.50 -17.24 47.33
C ARG A 212 42.87 -16.60 47.19
N GLU A 213 43.04 -15.73 46.20
CA GLU A 213 44.30 -15.03 45.94
C GLU A 213 44.55 -13.88 46.93
N GLU A 214 43.51 -13.13 47.30
CA GLU A 214 43.62 -11.98 48.21
C GLU A 214 43.67 -12.36 49.70
N MET A 215 43.09 -13.48 50.12
CA MET A 215 43.05 -13.92 51.53
C MET A 215 44.44 -14.35 52.03
N LYS A 216 44.72 -14.03 53.30
CA LYS A 216 45.90 -14.53 54.03
C LYS A 216 45.51 -15.82 54.74
N GLU A 217 46.26 -16.91 54.56
CA GLU A 217 45.94 -18.22 55.15
C GLU A 217 44.48 -18.62 54.89
N PRO A 218 44.08 -18.81 53.62
CA PRO A 218 42.69 -18.97 53.24
C PRO A 218 42.04 -20.18 53.93
N GLU A 219 40.97 -19.92 54.65
CA GLU A 219 40.17 -20.96 55.29
C GLU A 219 39.06 -21.42 54.33
N GLU A 220 39.15 -22.67 53.88
CA GLU A 220 38.18 -23.24 52.92
C GLU A 220 36.74 -23.26 53.46
N THR A 221 36.55 -23.25 54.78
CA THR A 221 35.23 -23.16 55.43
C THR A 221 34.56 -21.81 55.14
N LEU A 222 35.30 -20.71 55.19
CA LEU A 222 34.83 -19.36 54.90
C LEU A 222 34.47 -19.19 53.42
N LEU A 223 35.32 -19.71 52.53
CA LEU A 223 35.06 -19.68 51.08
C LEU A 223 33.82 -20.48 50.70
N LYS A 224 33.62 -21.66 51.30
CA LYS A 224 32.38 -22.45 51.10
C LYS A 224 31.14 -21.76 51.65
N ALA A 225 31.26 -21.07 52.78
CA ALA A 225 30.15 -20.29 53.32
C ALA A 225 29.77 -19.13 52.38
N LEU A 226 30.76 -18.39 51.86
CA LEU A 226 30.55 -17.35 50.86
C LEU A 226 29.94 -17.92 49.58
N GLU A 227 30.49 -19.01 49.04
CA GLU A 227 29.95 -19.67 47.83
C GLU A 227 28.47 -20.01 47.99
N LYS A 228 28.07 -20.54 49.15
CA LYS A 228 26.68 -20.87 49.47
C LYS A 228 25.80 -19.63 49.54
N GLU A 229 26.29 -18.54 50.14
CA GLU A 229 25.58 -17.26 50.22
C GLU A 229 25.32 -16.69 48.82
N LEU A 230 26.38 -16.54 48.01
CA LEU A 230 26.28 -16.05 46.62
C LEU A 230 25.39 -16.95 45.76
N ALA A 231 25.47 -18.28 45.95
CA ALA A 231 24.60 -19.23 45.25
C ALA A 231 23.11 -19.01 45.57
N THR A 232 22.81 -18.76 46.85
CA THR A 232 21.44 -18.56 47.33
C THR A 232 20.86 -17.26 46.79
N GLU A 233 21.64 -16.18 46.81
CA GLU A 233 21.24 -14.89 46.24
C GLU A 233 21.02 -14.98 44.72
N ALA A 234 21.97 -15.59 43.99
CA ALA A 234 21.86 -15.81 42.55
C ALA A 234 20.62 -16.65 42.18
N GLN A 235 20.29 -17.67 42.99
CA GLN A 235 19.11 -18.50 42.76
C GLN A 235 17.80 -17.73 42.96
N SER A 236 17.71 -16.92 44.02
CA SER A 236 16.55 -16.04 44.27
C SER A 236 16.35 -15.03 43.13
N PHE A 237 17.46 -14.42 42.67
CA PHE A 237 17.44 -13.55 41.49
C PHE A 237 16.97 -14.29 40.23
N LEU A 238 17.52 -15.48 39.94
CA LEU A 238 17.14 -16.26 38.75
C LEU A 238 15.68 -16.67 38.73
N GLU A 239 15.08 -16.96 39.87
CA GLU A 239 13.64 -17.27 39.96
C GLU A 239 12.81 -16.05 39.56
N THR A 240 13.15 -14.88 40.10
CA THR A 240 12.50 -13.61 39.74
C THR A 240 12.72 -13.28 38.27
N TYR A 241 13.94 -13.43 37.77
CA TYR A 241 14.32 -13.21 36.39
C TYR A 241 13.56 -14.12 35.43
N ARG A 242 13.49 -15.43 35.69
CA ARG A 242 12.76 -16.39 34.84
C ARG A 242 11.29 -16.01 34.68
N ARG A 243 10.63 -15.64 35.78
CA ARG A 243 9.24 -15.20 35.76
C ARG A 243 9.07 -13.93 34.93
N ARG A 244 9.98 -12.96 35.09
CA ARG A 244 9.97 -11.71 34.34
C ARG A 244 10.21 -11.94 32.85
N TYR A 245 11.23 -12.74 32.51
CA TYR A 245 11.54 -13.18 31.15
C TYR A 245 10.33 -13.84 30.48
N GLN A 246 9.65 -14.78 31.16
CA GLN A 246 8.47 -15.44 30.60
C GLN A 246 7.34 -14.46 30.28
N ASN A 247 7.08 -13.50 31.16
CA ASN A 247 6.07 -12.47 30.90
C ASN A 247 6.47 -11.58 29.71
N HIS A 248 7.72 -11.11 29.67
CA HIS A 248 8.23 -10.30 28.57
C HIS A 248 8.26 -11.04 27.25
N ALA A 249 8.63 -12.32 27.22
CA ALA A 249 8.61 -13.14 26.02
C ALA A 249 7.19 -13.34 25.48
N ILE A 250 6.20 -13.53 26.36
CA ILE A 250 4.78 -13.61 25.96
C ILE A 250 4.31 -12.27 25.39
N ASN A 251 4.63 -11.17 26.07
CA ASN A 251 4.25 -9.82 25.63
C ASN A 251 4.87 -9.46 24.28
N GLN A 252 6.16 -9.73 24.11
CA GLN A 252 6.86 -9.56 22.83
C GLN A 252 6.21 -10.40 21.73
N GLY A 253 5.88 -11.66 22.02
CA GLY A 253 5.19 -12.53 21.07
C GLY A 253 3.79 -12.03 20.66
N ALA A 254 3.02 -11.44 21.59
CA ALA A 254 1.73 -10.82 21.30
C ALA A 254 1.88 -9.59 20.40
N MET A 255 2.84 -8.71 20.70
CA MET A 255 3.17 -7.53 19.89
C MET A 255 3.58 -7.93 18.46
N ASP A 256 4.46 -8.92 18.33
CA ASP A 256 4.96 -9.38 17.02
C ASP A 256 3.88 -10.11 16.21
N ARG A 257 2.91 -10.76 16.87
CA ARG A 257 1.70 -11.26 16.20
C ARG A 257 0.82 -10.12 15.70
N ALA A 258 0.54 -9.11 16.55
CA ALA A 258 -0.27 -7.96 16.17
C ALA A 258 0.32 -7.20 14.98
N ARG A 259 1.65 -6.98 14.97
CA ARG A 259 2.37 -6.37 13.84
C ARG A 259 2.24 -7.18 12.56
N ARG A 260 2.43 -8.50 12.63
CA ARG A 260 2.30 -9.39 11.45
C ARG A 260 0.88 -9.39 10.90
N ASP A 261 -0.12 -9.58 11.76
CA ASP A 261 -1.54 -9.55 11.37
C ASP A 261 -1.92 -8.19 10.74
N HIS A 262 -1.35 -7.08 11.24
CA HIS A 262 -1.55 -5.77 10.65
C HIS A 262 -0.91 -5.66 9.27
N ALA A 263 0.36 -6.07 9.13
CA ALA A 263 1.08 -6.02 7.86
C ALA A 263 0.45 -6.94 6.80
N ASP A 264 -0.12 -8.08 7.18
CA ASP A 264 -0.86 -8.96 6.28
C ASP A 264 -2.18 -8.31 5.85
N PHE A 265 -2.92 -7.69 6.76
CA PHE A 265 -4.12 -6.93 6.44
C PHE A 265 -3.84 -5.74 5.51
N LEU A 266 -2.78 -4.98 5.77
CA LEU A 266 -2.37 -3.88 4.90
C LEU A 266 -2.02 -4.37 3.50
N ARG A 267 -1.30 -5.50 3.37
CA ARG A 267 -1.00 -6.11 2.07
C ARG A 267 -2.25 -6.54 1.31
N GLU A 268 -3.23 -7.12 1.99
CA GLU A 268 -4.53 -7.47 1.39
C GLU A 268 -5.24 -6.22 0.84
N LYS A 269 -5.31 -5.15 1.64
CA LYS A 269 -5.96 -3.88 1.23
C LYS A 269 -5.20 -3.15 0.13
N ASP A 270 -3.86 -3.18 0.15
CA ASP A 270 -3.05 -2.66 -0.96
C ASP A 270 -3.37 -3.41 -2.25
N GLY A 271 -3.45 -4.74 -2.20
CA GLY A 271 -3.85 -5.58 -3.34
C GLY A 271 -5.21 -5.20 -3.94
N LEU A 272 -6.22 -4.92 -3.10
CA LEU A 272 -7.53 -4.45 -3.57
C LEU A 272 -7.45 -3.11 -4.32
N SER A 273 -6.53 -2.23 -3.92
CA SER A 273 -6.37 -0.92 -4.56
C SER A 273 -5.67 -0.97 -5.91
N GLN A 274 -4.99 -2.07 -6.23
CA GLN A 274 -4.25 -2.22 -7.49
C GLN A 274 -5.19 -2.42 -8.68
N ARG A 275 -6.36 -3.04 -8.49
CA ARG A 275 -7.34 -3.25 -9.57
C ARG A 275 -8.42 -2.17 -9.51
N MET A 276 -8.67 -1.48 -10.62
CA MET A 276 -9.67 -0.41 -10.69
C MET A 276 -11.04 -0.84 -10.17
N VAL A 277 -11.55 -1.99 -10.64
CA VAL A 277 -12.87 -2.51 -10.26
C VAL A 277 -12.95 -2.74 -8.75
N ASP A 278 -11.93 -3.36 -8.16
CA ASP A 278 -11.89 -3.68 -6.73
C ASP A 278 -11.69 -2.40 -5.89
N CYS A 279 -10.82 -1.49 -6.33
CA CYS A 279 -10.54 -0.23 -5.65
C CYS A 279 -11.78 0.64 -5.53
N LEU A 280 -12.63 0.69 -6.56
CA LEU A 280 -13.84 1.52 -6.55
C LEU A 280 -14.99 0.94 -5.72
N THR A 281 -14.89 -0.31 -5.24
CA THR A 281 -15.93 -0.93 -4.40
C THR A 281 -15.99 -0.37 -2.97
N VAL A 282 -14.88 0.15 -2.46
CA VAL A 282 -14.77 0.68 -1.09
C VAL A 282 -14.32 2.13 -1.20
N ASP A 283 -15.14 3.07 -0.73
CA ASP A 283 -14.73 4.47 -0.72
C ASP A 283 -13.62 4.70 0.34
N PRO A 284 -12.77 5.74 0.18
CA PRO A 284 -11.68 5.98 1.11
C PRO A 284 -12.10 6.23 2.57
N GLY A 285 -13.33 6.69 2.81
CA GLY A 285 -13.89 6.84 4.16
C GLY A 285 -14.14 5.48 4.81
N ALA A 286 -14.84 4.59 4.10
CA ALA A 286 -15.04 3.20 4.55
C ALA A 286 -13.71 2.44 4.73
N MET A 287 -12.71 2.68 3.87
CA MET A 287 -11.37 2.11 4.05
C MET A 287 -10.69 2.59 5.34
N ALA A 288 -10.81 3.88 5.66
CA ALA A 288 -10.27 4.44 6.90
C ALA A 288 -10.93 3.80 8.14
N GLU A 289 -12.26 3.60 8.10
CA GLU A 289 -12.98 2.93 9.18
C GLU A 289 -12.51 1.48 9.38
N GLN A 290 -12.33 0.71 8.29
CA GLN A 290 -11.80 -0.65 8.36
C GLN A 290 -10.41 -0.71 8.99
N LEU A 291 -9.53 0.24 8.68
CA LEU A 291 -8.19 0.33 9.27
C LEU A 291 -8.26 0.62 10.78
N VAL A 292 -9.14 1.53 11.20
CA VAL A 292 -9.36 1.87 12.61
C VAL A 292 -9.94 0.67 13.38
N GLU A 293 -10.93 -0.02 12.81
CA GLU A 293 -11.54 -1.20 13.43
C GLU A 293 -10.53 -2.33 13.57
N LYS A 294 -9.75 -2.60 12.52
CA LYS A 294 -8.70 -3.62 12.56
C LYS A 294 -7.65 -3.29 13.62
N ARG A 295 -7.20 -2.03 13.71
CA ARG A 295 -6.27 -1.58 14.76
C ARG A 295 -6.84 -1.80 16.15
N ARG A 296 -8.09 -1.40 16.40
CA ARG A 296 -8.75 -1.60 17.70
C ARG A 296 -8.85 -3.09 18.06
N SER A 297 -9.21 -3.94 17.11
CA SER A 297 -9.27 -5.39 17.30
C SER A 297 -7.90 -5.98 17.62
N LEU A 298 -6.85 -5.54 16.93
CA LEU A 298 -5.46 -5.99 17.17
C LEU A 298 -4.95 -5.57 18.55
N LEU A 299 -5.17 -4.32 18.94
CA LEU A 299 -4.78 -3.82 20.25
C LEU A 299 -5.53 -4.54 21.37
N GLY A 300 -6.83 -4.78 21.21
CA GLY A 300 -7.64 -5.56 22.16
C GLY A 300 -7.10 -6.99 22.34
N ARG A 301 -6.88 -7.72 21.24
CA ARG A 301 -6.30 -9.07 21.29
C ARG A 301 -4.89 -9.07 21.91
N CYS A 302 -4.05 -8.11 21.53
CA CYS A 302 -2.70 -7.98 22.09
C CYS A 302 -2.75 -7.77 23.62
N GLN A 303 -3.63 -6.88 24.08
CA GLN A 303 -3.81 -6.61 25.51
C GLN A 303 -4.30 -7.84 26.29
N GLU A 304 -5.21 -8.63 25.72
CA GLU A 304 -5.70 -9.88 26.33
C GLU A 304 -4.63 -10.98 26.42
N GLU A 305 -3.75 -11.07 25.42
CA GLU A 305 -2.66 -12.06 25.39
C GLU A 305 -1.49 -11.69 26.32
N MET A 306 -1.28 -10.40 26.58
CA MET A 306 -0.17 -9.90 27.40
C MET A 306 -0.33 -10.26 28.88
N LYS A 307 0.78 -10.67 29.52
CA LYS A 307 0.90 -10.81 30.97
C LYS A 307 1.40 -9.52 31.59
N LYS A 308 0.57 -8.89 32.44
CA LYS A 308 0.86 -7.60 33.09
C LYS A 308 1.24 -6.53 32.05
N PRO A 309 0.31 -6.15 31.15
CA PRO A 309 0.60 -5.20 30.09
C PRO A 309 1.06 -3.87 30.67
N GLU A 310 2.17 -3.36 30.16
CA GLU A 310 2.57 -1.98 30.38
C GLU A 310 1.84 -1.11 29.36
N GLU A 311 1.11 -0.11 29.84
CA GLU A 311 0.33 0.81 28.99
C GLU A 311 1.21 1.48 27.91
N THR A 312 2.45 1.80 28.27
CA THR A 312 3.47 2.34 27.36
C THR A 312 3.71 1.46 26.13
N LEU A 313 3.68 0.13 26.27
CA LEU A 313 3.92 -0.78 25.13
C LEU A 313 2.76 -0.76 24.14
N LEU A 314 1.52 -0.74 24.65
CA LEU A 314 0.33 -0.67 23.81
C LEU A 314 0.24 0.67 23.08
N ILE A 315 0.62 1.77 23.74
CA ILE A 315 0.71 3.10 23.10
C ILE A 315 1.74 3.09 21.96
N VAL A 316 2.93 2.53 22.19
CA VAL A 316 3.96 2.41 21.14
C VAL A 316 3.44 1.61 19.96
N LEU A 317 2.79 0.47 20.21
CA LEU A 317 2.16 -0.33 19.15
C LEU A 317 1.09 0.46 18.41
N GLU A 318 0.20 1.15 19.11
CA GLU A 318 -0.88 1.93 18.49
C GLU A 318 -0.33 3.01 17.54
N VAL A 319 0.74 3.71 17.95
CA VAL A 319 1.40 4.72 17.12
C VAL A 319 2.03 4.08 15.87
N GLU A 320 2.72 2.95 16.03
CA GLU A 320 3.30 2.20 14.89
C GLU A 320 2.22 1.80 13.87
N LEU A 321 1.17 1.11 14.32
CA LEU A 321 0.08 0.64 13.44
C LEU A 321 -0.67 1.80 12.79
N THR A 322 -0.84 2.92 13.50
CA THR A 322 -1.51 4.11 12.95
C THR A 322 -0.71 4.71 11.80
N ARG A 323 0.61 4.87 11.99
CA ARG A 323 1.49 5.42 10.95
C ARG A 323 1.50 4.56 9.69
N GLU A 324 1.55 3.23 9.84
CA GLU A 324 1.51 2.30 8.70
C GLU A 324 0.18 2.37 7.96
N ALA A 325 -0.95 2.38 8.69
CA ALA A 325 -2.28 2.52 8.12
C ALA A 325 -2.49 3.85 7.38
N GLU A 326 -1.99 4.97 7.91
CA GLU A 326 -2.06 6.29 7.26
C GLU A 326 -1.29 6.31 5.94
N THR A 327 -0.12 5.68 5.89
CA THR A 327 0.70 5.57 4.68
C THR A 327 -0.03 4.81 3.57
N LEU A 328 -0.68 3.70 3.93
CA LEU A 328 -1.52 2.94 3.01
C LEU A 328 -2.73 3.75 2.56
N LEU A 329 -3.45 4.41 3.48
CA LEU A 329 -4.65 5.16 3.16
C LEU A 329 -4.37 6.33 2.20
N GLU A 330 -3.22 6.99 2.33
CA GLU A 330 -2.83 8.05 1.40
C GLU A 330 -2.58 7.50 -0.01
N THR A 331 -1.85 6.38 -0.10
CA THR A 331 -1.64 5.68 -1.38
C THR A 331 -2.97 5.22 -1.99
N TYR A 332 -3.86 4.70 -1.15
CA TYR A 332 -5.19 4.25 -1.54
C TYR A 332 -6.04 5.39 -2.11
N ARG A 333 -6.10 6.55 -1.43
CA ARG A 333 -6.84 7.73 -1.90
C ARG A 333 -6.38 8.18 -3.27
N ARG A 334 -5.07 8.22 -3.48
CA ARG A 334 -4.50 8.59 -4.79
C ARG A 334 -4.94 7.61 -5.88
N ARG A 335 -4.83 6.29 -5.63
CA ARG A 335 -5.27 5.27 -6.59
C ARG A 335 -6.78 5.34 -6.86
N TYR A 336 -7.59 5.49 -5.82
CA TYR A 336 -9.04 5.63 -5.92
C TYR A 336 -9.43 6.80 -6.82
N GLN A 337 -8.77 7.96 -6.66
CA GLN A 337 -9.00 9.13 -7.50
C GLN A 337 -8.62 8.87 -8.96
N CYS A 338 -7.46 8.27 -9.21
CA CYS A 338 -7.05 7.87 -10.57
C CYS A 338 -8.08 6.94 -11.22
N HIS A 339 -8.48 5.89 -10.49
CA HIS A 339 -9.47 4.91 -10.93
C HIS A 339 -10.84 5.53 -11.21
N THR A 340 -11.27 6.50 -10.40
CA THR A 340 -12.54 7.22 -10.61
C THR A 340 -12.50 8.04 -11.89
N ILE A 341 -11.39 8.74 -12.15
CA ILE A 341 -11.20 9.52 -13.38
C ILE A 341 -11.19 8.58 -14.59
N ASN A 342 -10.45 7.48 -14.50
CA ASN A 342 -10.34 6.48 -15.56
C ASN A 342 -11.70 5.85 -15.91
N GLN A 343 -12.48 5.46 -14.89
CA GLN A 343 -13.84 4.96 -15.07
C GLN A 343 -14.73 6.00 -15.77
N GLY A 344 -14.66 7.26 -15.35
CA GLY A 344 -15.41 8.35 -16.00
C GLY A 344 -15.01 8.57 -17.46
N CYS A 345 -13.74 8.41 -17.82
CA CYS A 345 -13.28 8.49 -19.21
C CYS A 345 -13.85 7.36 -20.06
N MET A 346 -13.84 6.12 -19.54
CA MET A 346 -14.43 4.97 -20.26
C MET A 346 -15.94 5.12 -20.42
N ASP A 347 -16.66 5.56 -19.39
CA ASP A 347 -18.11 5.74 -19.46
C ASP A 347 -18.51 6.84 -20.47
N ARG A 348 -17.70 7.91 -20.59
CA ARG A 348 -17.87 8.91 -21.65
C ARG A 348 -17.65 8.30 -23.04
N ALA A 349 -16.61 7.51 -23.25
CA ALA A 349 -16.37 6.88 -24.55
C ALA A 349 -17.49 5.89 -24.93
N ARG A 350 -18.00 5.12 -23.96
CA ARG A 350 -19.19 4.26 -24.17
C ARG A 350 -20.40 5.10 -24.58
N ALA A 351 -20.66 6.21 -23.89
CA ALA A 351 -21.77 7.09 -24.21
C ALA A 351 -21.63 7.72 -25.61
N ASP A 352 -20.45 8.25 -25.95
CA ASP A 352 -20.15 8.83 -27.26
C ASP A 352 -20.28 7.77 -28.39
N HIS A 353 -19.88 6.51 -28.14
CA HIS A 353 -20.08 5.40 -29.07
C HIS A 353 -21.55 5.02 -29.24
N ALA A 354 -22.30 4.92 -28.14
CA ALA A 354 -23.73 4.64 -28.19
C ALA A 354 -24.51 5.76 -28.91
N ASP A 355 -24.13 7.02 -28.73
CA ASP A 355 -24.71 8.16 -29.46
C ASP A 355 -24.42 8.09 -30.95
N PHE A 356 -23.18 7.78 -31.33
CA PHE A 356 -22.80 7.59 -32.73
C PHE A 356 -23.55 6.42 -33.37
N LEU A 357 -23.70 5.29 -32.67
CA LEU A 357 -24.52 4.16 -33.09
C LEU A 357 -25.97 4.58 -33.35
N ARG A 358 -26.58 5.34 -32.43
CA ARG A 358 -27.96 5.83 -32.57
C ARG A 358 -28.12 6.77 -33.77
N GLU A 359 -27.18 7.67 -33.99
CA GLU A 359 -27.17 8.57 -35.13
C GLU A 359 -27.14 7.79 -36.45
N LYS A 360 -26.21 6.85 -36.58
CA LYS A 360 -26.06 6.02 -37.79
C LYS A 360 -27.23 5.07 -38.00
N ASP A 361 -27.79 4.52 -36.93
CA ASP A 361 -29.02 3.71 -37.00
C ASP A 361 -30.17 4.54 -37.56
N GLY A 362 -30.39 5.76 -37.07
CA GLY A 362 -31.41 6.67 -37.57
C GLY A 362 -31.27 6.98 -39.06
N LEU A 363 -30.05 7.23 -39.54
CA LEU A 363 -29.78 7.43 -40.98
C LEU A 363 -30.07 6.17 -41.80
N SER A 364 -29.77 4.99 -41.25
CA SER A 364 -30.00 3.72 -41.95
C SER A 364 -31.48 3.35 -42.08
N GLN A 365 -32.39 3.98 -41.32
CA GLN A 365 -33.83 3.67 -41.37
C GLN A 365 -34.52 4.23 -42.61
N ARG A 366 -33.91 5.19 -43.33
CA ARG A 366 -34.47 5.79 -44.54
C ARG A 366 -33.70 5.25 -45.74
N MET A 367 -34.41 4.68 -46.73
CA MET A 367 -33.76 4.12 -47.93
C MET A 367 -32.79 5.08 -48.61
N VAL A 368 -33.19 6.34 -48.80
CA VAL A 368 -32.36 7.36 -49.46
C VAL A 368 -31.05 7.58 -48.71
N ASP A 369 -31.12 7.70 -47.39
CA ASP A 369 -29.97 7.99 -46.53
C ASP A 369 -29.09 6.73 -46.36
N CYS A 370 -29.68 5.54 -46.20
CA CYS A 370 -28.95 4.28 -46.07
C CYS A 370 -28.14 3.93 -47.32
N LEU A 371 -28.62 4.27 -48.53
CA LEU A 371 -27.92 3.99 -49.77
C LEU A 371 -26.79 4.99 -50.07
N THR A 372 -26.64 6.06 -49.29
CA THR A 372 -25.55 7.04 -49.48
C THR A 372 -24.18 6.51 -49.05
N VAL A 373 -24.16 5.58 -48.09
CA VAL A 373 -22.92 5.02 -47.53
C VAL A 373 -22.97 3.51 -47.66
N ASP A 374 -22.05 2.94 -48.44
CA ASP A 374 -21.96 1.50 -48.55
C ASP A 374 -21.49 0.87 -47.22
N PRO A 375 -21.78 -0.42 -46.97
CA PRO A 375 -21.43 -1.04 -45.70
C PRO A 375 -19.92 -1.10 -45.39
N GLY A 376 -19.04 -1.02 -46.40
CA GLY A 376 -17.60 -0.93 -46.21
C GLY A 376 -17.20 0.44 -45.69
N ALA A 377 -17.64 1.51 -46.35
CA ALA A 377 -17.44 2.88 -45.88
C ALA A 377 -18.07 3.14 -44.49
N MET A 378 -19.21 2.51 -44.20
CA MET A 378 -19.80 2.57 -42.85
C MET A 378 -18.88 1.90 -41.82
N ALA A 379 -18.28 0.75 -42.13
CA ALA A 379 -17.35 0.08 -41.23
C ALA A 379 -16.11 0.94 -40.95
N GLU A 380 -15.53 1.58 -41.99
CA GLU A 380 -14.40 2.51 -41.85
C GLU A 380 -14.73 3.68 -40.91
N GLN A 381 -15.92 4.28 -41.00
CA GLN A 381 -16.35 5.35 -40.09
C GLN A 381 -16.37 4.89 -38.62
N PHE A 382 -16.79 3.65 -38.35
CA PHE A 382 -16.76 3.10 -36.99
C PHE A 382 -15.34 2.78 -36.50
N GLU A 383 -14.44 2.39 -37.40
CA GLU A 383 -13.03 2.21 -37.05
C GLU A 383 -12.40 3.56 -36.67
N GLU A 384 -12.57 4.60 -37.49
CA GLU A 384 -12.07 5.95 -37.20
C GLU A 384 -12.61 6.48 -35.87
N GLN A 385 -13.91 6.32 -35.64
CA GLN A 385 -14.56 6.75 -34.41
C GLN A 385 -14.02 6.01 -33.18
N ARG A 386 -13.83 4.69 -33.28
CA ARG A 386 -13.22 3.87 -32.22
C ARG A 386 -11.79 4.32 -31.92
N TRP A 387 -10.96 4.53 -32.94
CA TRP A 387 -9.60 5.04 -32.77
C TRP A 387 -9.57 6.41 -32.10
N SER A 388 -10.48 7.32 -32.49
CA SER A 388 -10.59 8.63 -31.87
C SER A 388 -11.02 8.56 -30.40
N LEU A 389 -11.97 7.70 -30.05
CA LEU A 389 -12.43 7.53 -28.67
C LEU A 389 -11.35 6.90 -27.79
N LEU A 390 -10.68 5.86 -28.26
CA LEU A 390 -9.58 5.22 -27.53
C LEU A 390 -8.39 6.18 -27.35
N GLY A 391 -8.09 7.00 -28.36
CA GLY A 391 -7.08 8.06 -28.27
C GLY A 391 -7.41 9.07 -27.18
N ARG A 392 -8.64 9.61 -27.18
CA ARG A 392 -9.12 10.53 -26.14
C ARG A 392 -9.10 9.90 -24.74
N CYS A 393 -9.57 8.66 -24.61
CA CYS A 393 -9.50 7.94 -23.32
C CYS A 393 -8.06 7.85 -22.82
N ARG A 394 -7.11 7.47 -23.68
CA ARG A 394 -5.70 7.34 -23.29
C ARG A 394 -5.10 8.68 -22.84
N GLU A 395 -5.50 9.79 -23.45
CA GLU A 395 -5.03 11.14 -23.09
C GLU A 395 -5.64 11.67 -21.79
N GLU A 396 -6.92 11.37 -21.53
CA GLU A 396 -7.65 11.86 -20.35
C GLU A 396 -7.43 10.98 -19.10
N MET A 397 -7.05 9.72 -19.27
CA MET A 397 -6.79 8.78 -18.17
C MET A 397 -5.52 9.14 -17.38
N ASN A 398 -5.59 9.00 -16.06
CA ASN A 398 -4.43 9.05 -15.18
C ASN A 398 -3.82 7.66 -15.05
N GLU A 399 -2.54 7.53 -15.43
CA GLU A 399 -1.81 6.25 -15.42
C GLU A 399 -2.57 5.14 -16.20
N PRO A 400 -2.72 5.28 -17.54
CA PRO A 400 -3.59 4.41 -18.33
C PRO A 400 -3.13 2.95 -18.28
N GLU A 401 -4.02 2.07 -17.84
CA GLU A 401 -3.83 0.63 -17.94
C GLU A 401 -4.26 0.14 -19.33
N GLU A 402 -3.30 -0.33 -20.13
CA GLU A 402 -3.56 -0.85 -21.48
C GLU A 402 -4.57 -2.02 -21.50
N THR A 403 -4.65 -2.78 -20.42
CA THR A 403 -5.66 -3.84 -20.24
C THR A 403 -7.09 -3.30 -20.23
N LEU A 404 -7.32 -2.11 -19.66
CA LEU A 404 -8.64 -1.47 -19.65
C LEU A 404 -9.00 -0.93 -21.03
N LEU A 405 -8.05 -0.28 -21.71
CA LEU A 405 -8.26 0.22 -23.08
C LEU A 405 -8.54 -0.92 -24.06
N THR A 406 -7.83 -2.06 -23.92
CA THR A 406 -8.06 -3.27 -24.73
C THR A 406 -9.46 -3.85 -24.47
N ALA A 407 -9.91 -3.88 -23.22
CA ALA A 407 -11.25 -4.34 -22.86
C ALA A 407 -12.34 -3.43 -23.44
N LEU A 408 -12.15 -2.11 -23.36
CA LEU A 408 -13.04 -1.13 -23.98
C LEU A 408 -13.07 -1.29 -25.51
N GLU A 409 -11.91 -1.44 -26.16
CA GLU A 409 -11.84 -1.68 -27.60
C GLU A 409 -12.64 -2.92 -28.02
N ALA A 410 -12.52 -4.02 -27.26
CA ALA A 410 -13.28 -5.25 -27.52
C ALA A 410 -14.79 -5.04 -27.37
N GLU A 411 -15.23 -4.32 -26.33
CA GLU A 411 -16.64 -3.96 -26.08
C GLU A 411 -17.21 -3.15 -27.26
N LEU A 412 -16.56 -2.04 -27.62
CA LEU A 412 -17.00 -1.18 -28.73
C LEU A 412 -16.99 -1.93 -30.08
N THR A 413 -16.01 -2.81 -30.29
CA THR A 413 -15.92 -3.64 -31.51
C THR A 413 -17.10 -4.60 -31.60
N GLN A 414 -17.49 -5.23 -30.50
CA GLN A 414 -18.62 -6.16 -30.46
C GLN A 414 -19.95 -5.44 -30.76
N GLU A 415 -20.16 -4.26 -30.18
CA GLU A 415 -21.34 -3.43 -30.47
C GLU A 415 -21.39 -3.00 -31.93
N THR A 416 -20.26 -2.53 -32.46
CA THR A 416 -20.11 -2.16 -33.88
C THR A 416 -20.43 -3.32 -34.81
N GLN A 417 -19.93 -4.53 -34.53
CA GLN A 417 -20.19 -5.71 -35.36
C GLN A 417 -21.69 -6.03 -35.43
N THR A 418 -22.35 -5.99 -34.28
CA THR A 418 -23.80 -6.22 -34.16
C THR A 418 -24.59 -5.19 -35.00
N PHE A 419 -24.19 -3.93 -34.94
CA PHE A 419 -24.77 -2.87 -35.76
C PHE A 419 -24.54 -3.10 -37.26
N LEU A 420 -23.29 -3.36 -37.68
CA LEU A 420 -22.95 -3.52 -39.09
C LEU A 420 -23.64 -4.72 -39.75
N GLU A 421 -23.89 -5.80 -39.01
CA GLU A 421 -24.70 -6.92 -39.50
C GLU A 421 -26.14 -6.49 -39.81
N THR A 422 -26.73 -5.72 -38.90
CA THR A 422 -28.08 -5.17 -39.06
C THR A 422 -28.12 -4.17 -40.22
N TYR A 423 -27.13 -3.28 -40.30
CA TYR A 423 -26.97 -2.31 -41.37
C TYR A 423 -26.83 -2.97 -42.75
N ARG A 424 -25.96 -3.99 -42.88
CA ARG A 424 -25.78 -4.73 -44.14
C ARG A 424 -27.10 -5.33 -44.64
N ARG A 425 -27.90 -5.89 -43.73
CA ARG A 425 -29.22 -6.44 -44.08
C ARG A 425 -30.16 -5.34 -44.60
N ARG A 426 -30.27 -4.22 -43.88
CA ARG A 426 -31.11 -3.08 -44.31
C ARG A 426 -30.65 -2.50 -45.63
N HIS A 427 -29.36 -2.24 -45.79
CA HIS A 427 -28.77 -1.75 -47.03
C HIS A 427 -29.07 -2.68 -48.22
N GLN A 428 -28.96 -4.00 -48.04
CA GLN A 428 -29.34 -4.95 -49.09
C GLN A 428 -30.83 -4.89 -49.44
N CYS A 429 -31.73 -4.77 -48.46
CA CYS A 429 -33.16 -4.58 -48.72
C CYS A 429 -33.40 -3.29 -49.52
N HIS A 430 -32.78 -2.19 -49.13
CA HIS A 430 -32.88 -0.90 -49.81
C HIS A 430 -32.34 -0.95 -51.25
N VAL A 431 -31.23 -1.65 -51.52
CA VAL A 431 -30.70 -1.84 -52.89
C VAL A 431 -31.71 -2.60 -53.77
N ILE A 432 -32.34 -3.63 -53.23
CA ILE A 432 -33.37 -4.40 -53.95
C ILE A 432 -34.57 -3.50 -54.23
N ASN A 433 -35.05 -2.77 -53.23
CA ASN A 433 -36.19 -1.85 -53.36
C ASN A 433 -35.92 -0.74 -54.38
N GLN A 434 -34.72 -0.17 -54.40
CA GLN A 434 -34.31 0.82 -55.39
C GLN A 434 -34.36 0.25 -56.81
N ARG A 435 -33.87 -0.98 -57.03
CA ARG A 435 -33.96 -1.65 -58.34
C ARG A 435 -35.39 -1.88 -58.80
N VAL A 436 -36.29 -2.23 -57.88
CA VAL A 436 -37.72 -2.42 -58.17
C VAL A 436 -38.36 -1.09 -58.58
N ILE A 437 -38.09 -0.01 -57.85
CA ILE A 437 -38.57 1.34 -58.17
C ILE A 437 -38.04 1.80 -59.54
N ASP A 438 -36.74 1.63 -59.81
CA ASP A 438 -36.14 2.03 -61.07
C ASP A 438 -36.60 1.17 -62.25
N SER A 439 -36.98 -0.09 -62.00
CA SER A 439 -37.65 -0.93 -62.99
C SER A 439 -39.04 -0.39 -63.30
N ALA A 440 -39.83 -0.04 -62.29
CA ALA A 440 -41.18 0.51 -62.50
C ALA A 440 -41.16 1.87 -63.20
N ARG A 441 -40.18 2.74 -62.89
CA ARG A 441 -39.96 3.99 -63.63
C ARG A 441 -39.65 3.74 -65.11
N ARG A 442 -38.77 2.78 -65.41
CA ARG A 442 -38.45 2.39 -66.78
C ARG A 442 -39.65 1.81 -67.51
N ASP A 443 -40.35 0.86 -66.90
CA ASP A 443 -41.57 0.25 -67.44
C ASP A 443 -42.65 1.31 -67.72
N HIS A 444 -42.81 2.31 -66.83
CA HIS A 444 -43.71 3.43 -67.04
C HIS A 444 -43.27 4.32 -68.21
N THR A 445 -41.99 4.67 -68.26
CA THR A 445 -41.42 5.49 -69.34
C THR A 445 -41.56 4.80 -70.70
N ASP A 446 -41.29 3.50 -70.77
CA ASP A 446 -41.41 2.72 -72.00
C ASP A 446 -42.87 2.58 -72.43
N PHE A 447 -43.80 2.40 -71.48
CA PHE A 447 -45.25 2.45 -71.76
C PHE A 447 -45.68 3.81 -72.32
N LEU A 448 -45.24 4.92 -71.71
CA LEU A 448 -45.52 6.27 -72.22
C LEU A 448 -44.96 6.46 -73.62
N ARG A 449 -43.74 5.98 -73.90
CA ARG A 449 -43.10 6.05 -75.22
C ARG A 449 -43.86 5.24 -76.27
N GLU A 450 -44.32 4.04 -75.93
CA GLU A 450 -45.14 3.20 -76.82
C GLU A 450 -46.45 3.92 -77.18
N LYS A 451 -47.16 4.46 -76.18
CA LYS A 451 -48.41 5.21 -76.39
C LYS A 451 -48.17 6.52 -77.14
N ASP A 452 -47.04 7.18 -76.91
CA ASP A 452 -46.63 8.35 -77.69
C ASP A 452 -46.46 8.00 -79.17
N GLY A 453 -45.74 6.92 -79.49
CA GLY A 453 -45.54 6.45 -80.86
C GLY A 453 -46.86 6.11 -81.58
N LEU A 454 -47.79 5.45 -80.89
CA LEU A 454 -49.14 5.19 -81.42
C LEU A 454 -49.92 6.49 -81.63
N SER A 455 -49.78 7.48 -80.73
CA SER A 455 -50.46 8.77 -80.87
C SER A 455 -49.96 9.63 -82.03
N GLN A 456 -48.75 9.38 -82.56
CA GLN A 456 -48.19 10.11 -83.70
C GLN A 456 -48.86 9.73 -85.02
N ARG A 457 -49.49 8.54 -85.10
CA ARG A 457 -50.23 8.09 -86.28
C ARG A 457 -51.69 8.48 -86.12
N MET A 458 -52.21 9.30 -87.05
CA MET A 458 -53.58 9.82 -87.00
C MET A 458 -54.66 8.74 -86.84
N VAL A 459 -54.52 7.62 -87.55
CA VAL A 459 -55.48 6.48 -87.49
C VAL A 459 -55.48 5.85 -86.10
N ASP A 460 -54.30 5.66 -85.51
CA ASP A 460 -54.15 4.99 -84.21
C ASP A 460 -54.53 5.93 -83.05
N CYS A 461 -54.22 7.24 -83.17
CA CYS A 461 -54.56 8.26 -82.17
C CYS A 461 -56.07 8.45 -82.00
N VAL A 462 -56.85 8.52 -83.08
CA VAL A 462 -58.31 8.80 -82.99
C VAL A 462 -59.10 7.57 -82.48
N THR A 463 -58.49 6.38 -82.51
CA THR A 463 -59.10 5.11 -82.08
C THR A 463 -59.29 5.03 -80.56
N VAL A 464 -58.42 5.67 -79.77
CA VAL A 464 -58.52 5.70 -78.32
C VAL A 464 -58.87 7.13 -77.89
N ASN A 465 -60.09 7.34 -77.39
CA ASN A 465 -60.46 8.67 -76.90
C ASN A 465 -59.64 9.05 -75.65
N PRO A 466 -59.49 10.35 -75.34
CA PRO A 466 -58.67 10.77 -74.21
C PRO A 466 -59.11 10.24 -72.84
N SER A 467 -60.39 9.93 -72.65
CA SER A 467 -60.90 9.32 -71.41
C SER A 467 -60.46 7.85 -71.27
N ALA A 468 -60.47 7.10 -72.38
CA ALA A 468 -59.95 5.74 -72.43
C ALA A 468 -58.42 5.71 -72.26
N MET A 469 -57.68 6.68 -72.80
CA MET A 469 -56.24 6.81 -72.57
C MET A 469 -55.91 7.10 -71.10
N ALA A 470 -56.71 7.97 -70.45
CA ALA A 470 -56.56 8.23 -69.01
C ALA A 470 -56.77 6.97 -68.16
N GLN A 471 -57.76 6.14 -68.51
CA GLN A 471 -57.99 4.85 -67.83
C GLN A 471 -56.81 3.88 -68.02
N GLN A 472 -56.25 3.80 -69.23
CA GLN A 472 -55.08 2.95 -69.49
C GLN A 472 -53.85 3.38 -68.67
N LEU A 473 -53.62 4.70 -68.53
CA LEU A 473 -52.53 5.22 -67.69
C LEU A 473 -52.74 4.94 -66.20
N GLU A 474 -53.99 5.04 -65.73
CA GLU A 474 -54.32 4.73 -64.34
C GLU A 474 -54.15 3.24 -64.03
N GLU A 475 -54.59 2.36 -64.93
CA GLU A 475 -54.46 0.91 -64.80
C GLU A 475 -52.99 0.49 -64.82
N GLN A 476 -52.17 1.06 -65.71
CA GLN A 476 -50.74 0.80 -65.75
C GLN A 476 -50.05 1.24 -64.45
N ARG A 477 -50.37 2.44 -63.95
CA ARG A 477 -49.83 2.94 -62.68
C ARG A 477 -50.22 2.02 -61.52
N ARG A 478 -51.47 1.56 -61.45
CA ARG A 478 -51.94 0.63 -60.41
C ARG A 478 -51.23 -0.73 -60.49
N SER A 479 -51.03 -1.25 -61.70
CA SER A 479 -50.30 -2.50 -61.96
C SER A 479 -48.83 -2.40 -61.53
N LEU A 480 -48.13 -1.32 -61.92
CA LEU A 480 -46.74 -1.08 -61.53
C LEU A 480 -46.56 -0.92 -60.02
N LEU A 481 -47.45 -0.17 -59.36
CA LEU A 481 -47.43 -0.03 -57.89
C LEU A 481 -47.74 -1.35 -57.18
N GLY A 482 -48.64 -2.17 -57.73
CA GLY A 482 -48.94 -3.51 -57.23
C GLY A 482 -47.71 -4.42 -57.30
N ARG A 483 -47.06 -4.47 -58.48
CA ARG A 483 -45.79 -5.20 -58.67
C ARG A 483 -44.69 -4.71 -57.74
N CYS A 484 -44.51 -3.38 -57.60
CA CYS A 484 -43.53 -2.85 -56.66
C CYS A 484 -43.79 -3.31 -55.23
N ARG A 485 -45.03 -3.32 -54.77
CA ARG A 485 -45.39 -3.75 -53.42
C ARG A 485 -45.10 -5.24 -53.18
N GLU A 486 -45.21 -6.08 -54.21
CA GLU A 486 -44.92 -7.52 -54.14
C GLU A 486 -43.42 -7.84 -54.24
N GLU A 487 -42.68 -7.11 -55.08
CA GLU A 487 -41.26 -7.36 -55.35
C GLU A 487 -40.32 -6.69 -54.32
N MET A 488 -40.78 -5.64 -53.63
CA MET A 488 -40.01 -4.98 -52.57
C MET A 488 -39.87 -5.86 -51.33
N LYS A 489 -38.67 -5.86 -50.72
CA LYS A 489 -38.44 -6.42 -49.39
C LYS A 489 -38.70 -5.34 -48.36
N GLU A 490 -39.68 -5.56 -47.48
CA GLU A 490 -40.14 -4.60 -46.45
C GLU A 490 -40.58 -3.25 -47.08
N PRO A 491 -41.78 -3.21 -47.69
CA PRO A 491 -42.21 -2.06 -48.48
C PRO A 491 -42.42 -0.81 -47.62
N GLU A 492 -41.67 0.26 -47.93
CA GLU A 492 -41.92 1.58 -47.37
C GLU A 492 -43.08 2.27 -48.11
N GLU A 493 -44.21 2.43 -47.43
CA GLU A 493 -45.39 3.12 -47.97
C GLU A 493 -45.11 4.56 -48.40
N THR A 494 -44.15 5.23 -47.76
CA THR A 494 -43.69 6.57 -48.15
C THR A 494 -43.05 6.59 -49.53
N LEU A 495 -42.25 5.58 -49.88
CA LEU A 495 -41.63 5.46 -51.20
C LEU A 495 -42.64 5.11 -52.28
N LEU A 496 -43.56 4.19 -52.00
CA LEU A 496 -44.63 3.82 -52.93
C LEU A 496 -45.53 5.01 -53.25
N LYS A 497 -45.87 5.84 -52.24
CA LYS A 497 -46.62 7.10 -52.45
C LYS A 497 -45.83 8.14 -53.24
N ALA A 498 -44.53 8.26 -53.01
CA ALA A 498 -43.67 9.16 -53.77
C ALA A 498 -43.61 8.74 -55.25
N LEU A 499 -43.39 7.45 -55.51
CA LEU A 499 -43.43 6.87 -56.86
C LEU A 499 -44.81 7.07 -57.50
N GLU A 500 -45.91 6.79 -56.79
CA GLU A 500 -47.26 7.01 -57.30
C GLU A 500 -47.47 8.45 -57.76
N LYS A 501 -47.01 9.43 -56.97
CA LYS A 501 -47.10 10.85 -57.30
C LYS A 501 -46.25 11.22 -58.51
N GLU A 502 -45.03 10.69 -58.61
CA GLU A 502 -44.14 10.88 -59.74
C GLU A 502 -44.78 10.36 -61.04
N LEU A 503 -45.17 9.08 -61.06
CA LEU A 503 -45.83 8.45 -62.21
C LEU A 503 -47.15 9.15 -62.58
N ALA A 504 -47.92 9.62 -61.59
CA ALA A 504 -49.14 10.39 -61.86
C ALA A 504 -48.86 11.72 -62.56
N THR A 505 -47.78 12.41 -62.14
CA THR A 505 -47.38 13.69 -62.72
C THR A 505 -46.91 13.52 -64.17
N GLU A 506 -46.11 12.49 -64.43
CA GLU A 506 -45.66 12.13 -65.79
C GLU A 506 -46.84 11.74 -66.69
N ALA A 507 -47.73 10.88 -66.20
CA ALA A 507 -48.94 10.48 -66.92
C ALA A 507 -49.85 11.67 -67.25
N GLN A 508 -49.98 12.64 -66.34
CA GLN A 508 -50.79 13.84 -66.55
C GLN A 508 -50.21 14.73 -67.66
N SER A 509 -48.88 14.95 -67.64
CA SER A 509 -48.16 15.70 -68.67
C SER A 509 -48.31 15.04 -70.05
N PHE A 510 -48.17 13.71 -70.10
CA PHE A 510 -48.40 12.93 -71.33
C PHE A 510 -49.85 13.08 -71.82
N LEU A 511 -50.85 12.94 -70.95
CA LEU A 511 -52.27 13.01 -71.31
C LEU A 511 -52.65 14.38 -71.89
N GLU A 512 -52.08 15.47 -71.37
CA GLU A 512 -52.29 16.82 -71.91
C GLU A 512 -51.75 16.93 -73.35
N THR A 513 -50.54 16.43 -73.57
CA THR A 513 -49.93 16.36 -74.91
C THR A 513 -50.77 15.48 -75.85
N TYR A 514 -51.24 14.33 -75.37
CA TYR A 514 -52.08 13.40 -76.12
C TYR A 514 -53.42 14.03 -76.51
N ARG A 515 -54.11 14.71 -75.58
CA ARG A 515 -55.40 15.41 -75.85
C ARG A 515 -55.26 16.42 -76.98
N ARG A 516 -54.17 17.17 -76.99
CA ARG A 516 -53.89 18.16 -78.05
C ARG A 516 -53.69 17.48 -79.41
N ARG A 517 -52.94 16.38 -79.47
CA ARG A 517 -52.77 15.59 -80.70
C ARG A 517 -54.08 14.94 -81.15
N TYR A 518 -54.84 14.36 -80.23
CA TYR A 518 -56.13 13.75 -80.50
C TYR A 518 -57.10 14.75 -81.13
N GLN A 519 -57.21 15.96 -80.58
CA GLN A 519 -58.06 17.02 -81.14
C GLN A 519 -57.64 17.39 -82.57
N ASN A 520 -56.34 17.59 -82.80
CA ASN A 520 -55.81 17.90 -84.13
C ASN A 520 -56.07 16.76 -85.13
N HIS A 521 -55.83 15.51 -84.72
CA HIS A 521 -56.06 14.33 -85.56
C HIS A 521 -57.55 14.07 -85.80
N ALA A 522 -58.44 14.31 -84.83
CA ALA A 522 -59.88 14.20 -84.99
C ALA A 522 -60.44 15.27 -85.95
N ILE A 523 -59.90 16.50 -85.90
CA ILE A 523 -60.23 17.56 -86.88
C ILE A 523 -59.80 17.14 -88.28
N ASN A 524 -58.56 16.64 -88.43
CA ASN A 524 -58.02 16.18 -89.71
C ASN A 524 -58.76 14.94 -90.26
N GLN A 525 -59.09 13.98 -89.39
CA GLN A 525 -59.90 12.81 -89.74
C GLN A 525 -61.32 13.22 -90.16
N GLY A 526 -61.95 14.14 -89.42
CA GLY A 526 -63.25 14.71 -89.79
C GLY A 526 -63.22 15.48 -91.11
N ALA A 527 -62.10 16.14 -91.45
CA ALA A 527 -61.89 16.75 -92.76
C ALA A 527 -61.73 15.70 -93.87
N MET A 528 -60.98 14.62 -93.62
CA MET A 528 -60.83 13.50 -94.56
C MET A 528 -62.14 12.73 -94.79
N ASP A 529 -62.93 12.49 -93.74
CA ASP A 529 -64.23 11.81 -93.84
C ASP A 529 -65.31 12.71 -94.46
N ARG A 530 -65.19 14.04 -94.33
CA ARG A 530 -65.97 14.99 -95.15
C ARG A 530 -65.55 14.90 -96.62
N ALA A 531 -64.25 14.98 -96.93
CA ALA A 531 -63.77 14.85 -98.30
C ALA A 531 -64.14 13.48 -98.94
N ARG A 532 -64.11 12.38 -98.18
CA ARG A 532 -64.57 11.05 -98.64
C ARG A 532 -66.07 11.01 -98.85
N ARG A 533 -66.87 11.64 -97.99
CA ARG A 533 -68.33 11.77 -98.17
C ARG A 533 -68.67 12.64 -99.37
N ASP A 534 -68.04 13.80 -99.50
CA ASP A 534 -68.20 14.70 -100.65
C ASP A 534 -67.78 13.98 -101.95
N HIS A 535 -66.73 13.15 -101.92
CA HIS A 535 -66.34 12.32 -103.06
C HIS A 535 -67.35 11.18 -103.35
N ALA A 536 -67.86 10.50 -102.32
CA ALA A 536 -68.89 9.47 -102.48
C ALA A 536 -70.24 10.04 -102.95
N ASP A 537 -70.57 11.25 -102.52
CA ASP A 537 -71.77 11.97 -102.91
C ASP A 537 -71.61 12.57 -104.32
N PHE A 538 -70.42 13.04 -104.69
CA PHE A 538 -70.06 13.36 -106.08
C PHE A 538 -70.20 12.13 -107.02
N LEU A 539 -69.76 10.94 -106.57
CA LEU A 539 -69.94 9.71 -107.33
C LEU A 539 -71.42 9.30 -107.43
N ARG A 540 -72.23 9.49 -106.38
CA ARG A 540 -73.69 9.27 -106.41
C ARG A 540 -74.45 10.28 -107.27
N GLU A 541 -73.99 11.53 -107.31
CA GLU A 541 -74.57 12.60 -108.14
C GLU A 541 -74.26 12.35 -109.63
N LYS A 542 -73.06 11.85 -109.95
CA LYS A 542 -72.68 11.41 -111.31
C LYS A 542 -73.50 10.22 -111.83
N VAL A 543 -74.00 9.35 -110.95
CA VAL A 543 -74.89 8.23 -111.33
C VAL A 543 -76.34 8.68 -111.51
N SER A 544 -76.76 9.79 -110.88
CA SER A 544 -78.16 10.24 -110.90
C SER A 544 -78.49 11.30 -111.98
N ARG A 545 -77.50 11.85 -112.69
CA ARG A 545 -77.70 12.77 -113.84
C ARG A 545 -77.24 12.11 -115.14
N GLY A 546 -78.18 11.43 -115.79
CA GLY A 546 -77.99 10.70 -117.04
C GLY A 546 -77.82 11.58 -118.29
N TYR A 547 -76.81 11.23 -119.09
CA TYR A 547 -76.72 11.18 -120.56
C TYR A 547 -75.57 10.16 -120.80
N GLY A 548 -75.65 9.05 -121.53
CA GLY A 548 -76.58 8.56 -122.54
C GLY A 548 -75.81 8.26 -123.83
N LEU A 549 -75.72 6.96 -124.23
CA LEU A 549 -75.14 6.35 -125.45
C LEU A 549 -73.65 5.94 -125.33
N TRP A 550 -73.24 4.67 -125.49
CA TRP A 550 -73.55 3.75 -126.59
C TRP A 550 -73.67 2.26 -126.19
N HIS A 551 -74.73 1.65 -126.74
CA HIS A 551 -74.86 0.31 -127.36
C HIS A 551 -74.48 -1.03 -126.66
N ASN A 552 -75.54 -1.83 -126.46
CA ASN A 552 -75.64 -3.30 -126.43
C ASN A 552 -75.71 -3.85 -127.90
N PRO A 553 -75.72 -5.18 -128.23
CA PRO A 553 -76.14 -6.32 -127.38
C PRO A 553 -75.37 -7.66 -127.54
N GLY A 554 -75.69 -8.64 -126.67
CA GLY A 554 -75.40 -10.06 -126.90
C GLY A 554 -75.81 -10.95 -125.72
N GLU A 555 -77.00 -11.52 -125.80
CA GLU A 555 -77.67 -12.40 -124.83
C GLU A 555 -76.93 -13.73 -124.54
N SER A 556 -77.10 -14.29 -123.34
CA SER A 556 -77.84 -15.56 -123.15
C SER A 556 -77.84 -16.07 -121.69
N GLN A 557 -79.08 -16.23 -121.20
CA GLN A 557 -79.64 -17.24 -120.29
C GLN A 557 -78.75 -18.08 -119.35
N GLY A 558 -79.22 -18.23 -118.11
CA GLY A 558 -79.10 -19.52 -117.41
C GLY A 558 -78.82 -19.47 -115.90
N THR A 559 -79.89 -19.58 -115.11
CA THR A 559 -80.05 -20.43 -113.90
C THR A 559 -78.87 -20.69 -112.93
N ILE A 560 -79.11 -20.31 -111.66
CA ILE A 560 -78.59 -20.85 -110.37
C ILE A 560 -78.47 -22.40 -110.43
N PRO A 561 -77.44 -23.08 -109.85
CA PRO A 561 -77.26 -23.16 -108.38
C PRO A 561 -75.86 -23.43 -107.77
N ALA A 562 -75.83 -23.23 -106.44
CA ALA A 562 -75.14 -23.99 -105.37
C ALA A 562 -73.64 -24.35 -105.45
N SER A 563 -72.95 -24.09 -104.32
CA SER A 563 -71.63 -24.59 -103.91
C SER A 563 -71.52 -26.14 -103.95
N PRO A 564 -70.31 -26.77 -103.95
CA PRO A 564 -69.47 -26.88 -102.74
C PRO A 564 -67.93 -27.02 -102.95
N MET A 565 -67.21 -26.96 -101.81
CA MET A 565 -65.91 -27.57 -101.43
C MET A 565 -64.90 -28.07 -102.48
N GLY A 566 -63.60 -27.85 -102.21
CA GLY A 566 -62.56 -28.83 -102.56
C GLY A 566 -61.12 -28.30 -102.63
N CYS A 567 -60.26 -28.88 -101.81
CA CYS A 567 -58.83 -28.62 -101.59
C CYS A 567 -57.87 -28.85 -102.79
N GLY A 568 -56.63 -28.37 -102.64
CA GLY A 568 -55.41 -28.92 -103.28
C GLY A 568 -54.42 -27.82 -103.71
N LEU A 569 -53.44 -27.41 -102.89
CA LEU A 569 -52.07 -27.96 -102.76
C LEU A 569 -51.26 -28.08 -104.07
N LEU A 570 -50.10 -27.40 -104.07
CA LEU A 570 -48.74 -27.80 -104.54
C LEU A 570 -47.95 -26.50 -104.85
N GLU A 571 -47.00 -26.10 -104.00
CA GLU A 571 -45.56 -26.48 -103.99
C GLU A 571 -44.73 -25.77 -105.07
N GLY A 572 -43.59 -25.22 -104.62
CA GLY A 572 -42.60 -24.55 -105.45
C GLY A 572 -41.49 -23.93 -104.58
N ASP A 573 -40.56 -24.79 -104.18
CA ASP A 573 -39.35 -24.54 -103.38
C ASP A 573 -38.38 -23.47 -103.90
N GLY A 574 -37.55 -22.97 -102.98
CA GLY A 574 -36.32 -22.22 -103.27
C GLY A 574 -35.50 -21.91 -102.01
N THR A 575 -34.77 -22.90 -101.51
CA THR A 575 -33.60 -22.80 -100.59
C THR A 575 -32.44 -22.05 -101.30
N SER A 576 -31.39 -21.46 -100.72
CA SER A 576 -30.48 -21.82 -99.61
C SER A 576 -29.37 -20.73 -99.44
N TYR A 577 -28.58 -20.85 -98.36
CA TYR A 577 -27.27 -20.26 -97.98
C TYR A 577 -27.29 -18.94 -97.18
N GLN A 578 -27.00 -18.92 -95.86
CA GLN A 578 -25.74 -19.18 -95.10
C GLN A 578 -24.55 -18.28 -95.49
N LEU A 579 -24.07 -17.42 -94.58
CA LEU A 579 -22.80 -17.58 -93.82
C LEU A 579 -22.31 -16.30 -93.11
N ALA A 580 -21.83 -16.55 -91.88
CA ALA A 580 -20.61 -16.04 -91.23
C ALA A 580 -20.53 -14.60 -90.63
N GLU A 581 -20.44 -14.66 -89.31
CA GLU A 581 -19.69 -13.86 -88.35
C GLU A 581 -18.22 -13.49 -88.68
N TRP A 582 -17.73 -12.42 -87.99
CA TRP A 582 -16.41 -12.17 -87.36
C TRP A 582 -15.52 -10.96 -87.79
N LEU A 583 -15.38 -10.01 -86.83
CA LEU A 583 -14.17 -9.33 -86.28
C LEU A 583 -13.31 -8.41 -87.22
N GLN A 584 -12.55 -7.38 -86.80
CA GLN A 584 -11.92 -6.99 -85.52
C GLN A 584 -11.29 -5.55 -85.59
N SER A 585 -11.30 -4.83 -84.47
CA SER A 585 -10.26 -3.91 -83.91
C SER A 585 -9.73 -2.67 -84.67
N TRP A 586 -9.55 -1.54 -83.96
CA TRP A 586 -8.23 -0.95 -83.62
C TRP A 586 -8.35 0.16 -82.54
N ARG A 587 -7.27 0.30 -81.76
CA ARG A 587 -7.00 1.11 -80.54
C ARG A 587 -6.71 2.61 -80.84
N PRO A 588 -6.58 3.50 -79.83
CA PRO A 588 -5.28 3.74 -79.14
C PRO A 588 -5.35 3.73 -77.59
N GLN A 589 -4.16 3.61 -77.00
CA GLN A 589 -3.83 3.36 -75.59
C GLN A 589 -3.21 4.65 -74.94
N PRO A 590 -2.53 4.63 -73.77
CA PRO A 590 -2.74 5.56 -72.65
C PRO A 590 -1.60 6.59 -72.45
N GLN A 591 -1.68 7.43 -71.42
CA GLN A 591 -0.50 8.05 -70.81
C GLN A 591 -0.52 7.83 -69.29
N HIS A 592 0.59 7.28 -68.80
CA HIS A 592 1.06 7.30 -67.43
C HIS A 592 2.40 8.05 -67.41
N ASN A 593 2.73 8.59 -66.22
CA ASN A 593 3.96 9.22 -65.72
C ASN A 593 3.93 10.75 -65.72
N GLY A 594 4.28 11.46 -64.65
CA GLY A 594 4.83 11.05 -63.36
C GLY A 594 5.34 12.30 -62.62
N GLY A 595 5.30 12.27 -61.29
CA GLY A 595 5.75 13.30 -60.36
C GLY A 595 5.36 12.93 -58.94
#